data_AF-A0A7W0KS73-F1
#
_entry.id   AF-A0A7W0KS73-F1
#
_cell.length_a   1.000
_cell.length_b   1.000
_cell.length_c   1.000
_cell.angle_alpha   90.00
_cell.angle_beta   90.00
_cell.angle_gamma   90.00
#
_symmetry.space_group_name_H-M   'P 1'
#
loop_
_entity.id
_entity.type
_entity.pdbx_description
1 polymer ?
#
loop_
_entity_poly.entity_id
_entity_poly.type
_entity_poly.pdbx_seq_one_letter_code
_entity_poly.pdbx_strand_id
1 'polypeptide(L)'
;MSSPLGETSDAGLVVAISRYNQDALSEAYRRHAGAVFGLARRLLAEAAMAEEIVQEVFLRLWNTPDKFDPGRGSLRSYLLAQCHGRSVDLLRSESSRRRREENDSRRTAEAGYD
;
A
#
# COMPACT_ATOMS: atom_id res chain seq x y z
N MET A 1 -22.21 -15.59 -15.59
CA MET A 1 -20.99 -16.11 -16.24
C MET A 1 -19.81 -15.57 -15.47
N SER A 2 -18.99 -16.44 -14.85
CA SER A 2 -17.72 -15.99 -14.23
C SER A 2 -16.85 -15.36 -15.32
N SER A 3 -16.32 -14.17 -15.06
CA SER A 3 -15.33 -13.56 -15.96
C SER A 3 -14.12 -14.51 -16.07
N PRO A 4 -13.55 -14.76 -17.25
CA PRO A 4 -12.43 -15.70 -17.44
C PRO A 4 -11.21 -15.37 -16.56
N LEU A 5 -11.10 -14.13 -16.09
CA LEU A 5 -10.06 -13.71 -15.15
C LEU A 5 -10.30 -14.21 -13.71
N GLY A 6 -11.54 -14.52 -13.33
CA GLY A 6 -11.89 -15.00 -11.99
C GLY A 6 -11.24 -16.35 -11.61
N GLU A 7 -10.88 -17.16 -12.61
CA GLU A 7 -10.20 -18.45 -12.43
C GLU A 7 -8.70 -18.38 -12.75
N THR A 8 -8.24 -17.26 -13.32
CA THR A 8 -6.82 -17.06 -13.65
C THR A 8 -5.98 -17.04 -12.37
N SER A 9 -4.82 -17.70 -12.37
CA SER A 9 -3.92 -17.69 -11.23
C SER A 9 -3.37 -16.28 -10.95
N ASP A 10 -2.93 -16.00 -9.72
CA ASP A 10 -2.34 -14.70 -9.38
C ASP A 10 -1.13 -14.36 -10.29
N ALA A 11 -0.29 -15.35 -10.61
CA ALA A 11 0.81 -15.15 -11.56
C ALA A 11 0.32 -14.80 -12.96
N GLY A 12 -0.75 -15.46 -13.44
CA GLY A 12 -1.38 -15.14 -14.72
C GLY A 12 -1.95 -13.72 -14.73
N LEU A 13 -2.57 -13.27 -13.63
CA LEU A 13 -3.04 -11.89 -13.50
C LEU A 13 -1.89 -10.90 -13.60
N VAL A 14 -0.77 -11.13 -12.91
CA VAL A 14 0.40 -10.23 -12.98
C VAL A 14 1.02 -10.19 -14.37
N VAL A 15 1.07 -11.31 -15.09
CA VAL A 15 1.50 -11.34 -16.51
C VAL A 15 0.55 -10.55 -17.41
N ALA A 16 -0.75 -10.56 -17.15
CA ALA A 16 -1.69 -9.73 -17.89
C ALA A 16 -1.56 -8.23 -17.53
N ILE A 17 -1.32 -7.91 -16.25
CA ILE A 17 -1.04 -6.55 -15.77
C ILE A 17 0.21 -5.97 -16.45
N SER A 18 1.27 -6.76 -16.62
CA SER A 18 2.48 -6.30 -17.33
C SER A 18 2.26 -6.00 -18.82
N ARG A 19 1.13 -6.42 -19.37
CA ARG A 19 0.64 -6.09 -20.72
C ARG A 19 -0.45 -5.00 -20.71
N TYR A 20 -0.54 -4.23 -19.63
CA TYR A 20 -1.51 -3.16 -19.42
C TYR A 20 -2.98 -3.62 -19.45
N ASN A 21 -3.26 -4.87 -19.09
CA ASN A 21 -4.64 -5.34 -18.95
C ASN A 21 -5.25 -4.81 -17.64
N GLN A 22 -6.17 -3.84 -17.75
CA GLN A 22 -6.83 -3.22 -16.61
C GLN A 22 -7.75 -4.19 -15.85
N ASP A 23 -8.46 -5.06 -16.56
CA ASP A 23 -9.37 -6.04 -15.94
C ASP A 23 -8.59 -7.04 -15.05
N ALA A 24 -7.35 -7.37 -15.42
CA ALA A 24 -6.49 -8.21 -14.60
C ALA A 24 -6.08 -7.51 -13.29
N LEU A 25 -5.83 -6.19 -13.32
CA LEU A 25 -5.61 -5.40 -12.11
C LEU A 25 -6.87 -5.33 -11.26
N SER A 26 -8.04 -5.09 -11.87
CA SER A 26 -9.32 -5.09 -11.17
C SER A 26 -9.61 -6.43 -10.49
N GLU A 27 -9.27 -7.54 -11.12
CA GLU A 27 -9.40 -8.86 -10.54
C GLU A 27 -8.44 -9.08 -9.35
N ALA A 28 -7.16 -8.70 -9.50
CA ALA A 28 -6.20 -8.76 -8.41
C ALA A 28 -6.65 -7.88 -7.21
N TYR A 29 -7.19 -6.70 -7.50
CA TYR A 29 -7.77 -5.80 -6.50
C TYR A 29 -8.94 -6.47 -5.78
N ARG A 30 -9.91 -7.00 -6.53
CA ARG A 30 -11.08 -7.70 -5.97
C ARG A 30 -10.69 -8.84 -5.02
N ARG A 31 -9.67 -9.61 -5.37
CA ARG A 31 -9.19 -10.75 -4.56
C ARG A 31 -8.43 -10.34 -3.29
N HIS A 32 -7.61 -9.29 -3.39
CA HIS A 32 -6.59 -9.04 -2.36
C HIS A 32 -6.77 -7.73 -1.59
N ALA A 33 -7.54 -6.77 -2.09
CA ALA A 33 -7.68 -5.45 -1.47
C ALA A 33 -8.22 -5.52 -0.05
N GLY A 34 -9.16 -6.42 0.26
CA GLY A 34 -9.67 -6.59 1.62
C GLY A 34 -8.60 -7.02 2.63
N ALA A 35 -7.65 -7.87 2.22
CA ALA A 35 -6.56 -8.30 3.08
C ALA A 35 -5.52 -7.18 3.30
N VAL A 36 -5.20 -6.45 2.23
CA VAL A 36 -4.31 -5.27 2.28
C VAL A 36 -4.91 -4.20 3.18
N PHE A 37 -6.18 -3.86 2.98
CA PHE A 37 -6.90 -2.89 3.80
C PHE A 37 -6.95 -3.32 5.27
N GLY A 38 -7.25 -4.59 5.56
CA GLY A 38 -7.29 -5.10 6.93
C GLY A 38 -5.94 -4.99 7.65
N LEU A 39 -4.82 -5.23 6.95
CA LEU A 39 -3.49 -5.01 7.51
C LEU A 39 -3.21 -3.52 7.71
N ALA A 40 -3.47 -2.69 6.70
CA ALA A 40 -3.28 -1.25 6.78
C ALA A 40 -4.09 -0.63 7.93
N ARG A 41 -5.37 -0.99 8.11
CA ARG A 41 -6.22 -0.54 9.23
C ARG A 41 -5.70 -0.95 10.60
N ARG A 42 -4.99 -2.08 10.69
CA ARG A 42 -4.39 -2.52 11.95
C ARG A 42 -3.15 -1.70 12.30
N LEU A 43 -2.38 -1.29 11.29
CA LEU A 43 -1.17 -0.49 11.46
C LEU A 43 -1.47 1.00 11.58
N LEU A 44 -2.47 1.47 10.83
CA LEU A 44 -2.86 2.86 10.67
C LEU A 44 -4.24 3.05 11.31
N ALA A 45 -4.28 3.85 12.37
CA ALA A 45 -5.50 4.06 13.15
C ALA A 45 -6.65 4.68 12.34
N GLU A 46 -6.34 5.42 11.27
CA GLU A 46 -7.32 6.12 10.43
C GLU A 46 -7.67 5.34 9.16
N ALA A 47 -8.96 5.34 8.80
CA ALA A 47 -9.45 4.60 7.64
C ALA A 47 -8.94 5.19 6.32
N ALA A 48 -8.93 6.52 6.21
CA ALA A 48 -8.45 7.23 5.02
C ALA A 48 -6.99 6.86 4.69
N MET A 49 -6.10 6.86 5.69
CA MET A 49 -4.71 6.44 5.48
C MET A 49 -4.61 4.98 5.01
N ALA A 50 -5.47 4.09 5.52
CA ALA A 50 -5.47 2.71 5.07
C ALA A 50 -5.93 2.56 3.61
N GLU A 51 -6.90 3.36 3.17
CA GLU A 51 -7.33 3.40 1.76
C GLU A 51 -6.23 3.92 0.85
N GLU A 52 -5.51 4.97 1.25
CA GLU A 52 -4.35 5.48 0.52
C GLU A 52 -3.26 4.42 0.35
N ILE A 53 -2.94 3.66 1.39
CA ILE A 53 -1.98 2.55 1.31
C ILE A 53 -2.46 1.47 0.32
N VAL A 54 -3.74 1.11 0.36
CA VAL A 54 -4.31 0.15 -0.61
C VAL A 54 -4.09 0.66 -2.03
N GLN A 55 -4.47 1.90 -2.31
CA GLN A 55 -4.28 2.52 -3.63
C GLN A 55 -2.81 2.48 -4.05
N GLU A 56 -1.90 2.88 -3.16
CA GLU A 56 -0.47 2.92 -3.44
C GLU A 56 0.13 1.52 -3.71
N VAL A 57 -0.32 0.50 -2.98
CA VAL A 57 0.11 -0.89 -3.19
C VAL A 57 -0.32 -1.40 -4.55
N PHE A 58 -1.57 -1.17 -4.97
CA PHE A 58 -2.05 -1.61 -6.27
C PHE A 58 -1.51 -0.75 -7.43
N LEU A 59 -1.27 0.54 -7.23
CA LEU A 59 -0.55 1.38 -8.19
C LEU A 59 0.88 0.88 -8.40
N ARG A 60 1.57 0.42 -7.34
CA ARG A 60 2.88 -0.22 -7.49
C ARG A 60 2.81 -1.54 -8.25
N LEU A 61 1.78 -2.35 -8.02
CA LEU A 61 1.57 -3.58 -8.78
C LEU A 61 1.38 -3.27 -10.27
N TRP A 62 0.64 -2.21 -10.61
CA TRP A 62 0.44 -1.75 -11.98
C TRP A 62 1.72 -1.21 -12.63
N ASN A 63 2.46 -0.36 -11.92
CA ASN A 63 3.64 0.32 -12.47
C ASN A 63 4.87 -0.59 -12.56
N THR A 64 5.01 -1.56 -11.64
CA THR A 64 6.17 -2.45 -11.55
C THR A 64 5.77 -3.91 -11.28
N PRO A 65 4.99 -4.53 -12.17
CA PRO A 65 4.51 -5.91 -11.98
C PRO A 65 5.63 -6.95 -11.97
N ASP A 66 6.77 -6.64 -12.61
CA ASP A 66 7.98 -7.47 -12.66
C ASP A 66 8.64 -7.70 -11.28
N LYS A 67 8.29 -6.89 -10.28
CA LYS A 67 8.79 -7.05 -8.91
C LYS A 67 8.12 -8.19 -8.15
N PHE A 68 6.99 -8.70 -8.63
CA PHE A 68 6.40 -9.91 -8.10
C PHE A 68 7.06 -11.13 -8.73
N ASP A 69 7.60 -12.00 -7.88
CA ASP A 69 8.17 -13.28 -8.27
C ASP A 69 7.35 -14.42 -7.66
N PRO A 70 6.59 -15.20 -8.46
CA PRO A 70 5.78 -16.30 -7.96
C PRO A 70 6.64 -17.44 -7.36
N GLY A 71 7.94 -17.52 -7.67
CA GLY A 71 8.87 -18.46 -7.05
C GLY A 71 9.26 -18.09 -5.61
N ARG A 72 9.03 -16.83 -5.19
CA ARG A 72 9.35 -16.33 -3.84
C ARG A 72 8.15 -16.27 -2.90
N GLY A 73 6.94 -16.52 -3.40
CA GLY A 73 5.73 -16.59 -2.59
C GLY A 73 4.46 -16.19 -3.34
N SER A 74 3.34 -16.18 -2.61
CA SER A 74 2.04 -15.79 -3.16
C SER A 74 1.96 -14.28 -3.40
N LEU A 75 1.11 -13.86 -4.35
CA LEU A 75 0.81 -12.44 -4.59
C LEU A 75 0.24 -11.77 -3.34
N ARG A 76 -0.61 -12.47 -2.58
CA ARG A 76 -1.12 -11.99 -1.30
C ARG A 76 0.02 -11.63 -0.34
N SER A 77 0.98 -12.53 -0.14
CA SER A 77 2.14 -12.28 0.74
C SER A 77 2.97 -11.09 0.26
N TYR A 78 3.19 -10.98 -1.05
CA TYR A 78 3.89 -9.85 -1.66
C TYR A 78 3.17 -8.52 -1.38
N LEU A 79 1.85 -8.45 -1.63
CA LEU A 79 1.06 -7.23 -1.41
C LEU A 79 1.02 -6.83 0.08
N LEU A 80 0.92 -7.80 0.99
CA LEU A 80 0.97 -7.54 2.44
C LEU A 80 2.34 -7.02 2.89
N ALA A 81 3.44 -7.52 2.30
CA ALA A 81 4.78 -7.00 2.59
C ALA A 81 4.94 -5.55 2.11
N GLN A 82 4.45 -5.24 0.90
CA GLN A 82 4.43 -3.87 0.39
C GLN A 82 3.59 -2.95 1.29
N CYS A 83 2.39 -3.39 1.68
CA CYS A 83 1.51 -2.68 2.61
C CYS A 83 2.20 -2.37 3.94
N HIS A 84 2.85 -3.36 4.54
CA HIS A 84 3.56 -3.19 5.81
C HIS A 84 4.68 -2.16 5.69
N GLY A 85 5.55 -2.31 4.68
CA GLY A 85 6.66 -1.36 4.45
C GLY A 85 6.16 0.07 4.31
N ARG A 86 5.13 0.29 3.48
CA ARG A 86 4.54 1.61 3.26
C ARG A 86 3.89 2.20 4.52
N SER A 87 3.17 1.37 5.28
CA SER A 87 2.55 1.81 6.53
C SER A 87 3.61 2.24 7.55
N VAL A 88 4.73 1.49 7.65
CA VAL A 88 5.85 1.84 8.53
C VAL A 88 6.51 3.15 8.09
N ASP A 89 6.74 3.33 6.78
CA ASP A 89 7.33 4.55 6.25
C ASP A 89 6.45 5.78 6.55
N LEU A 90 5.13 5.65 6.39
CA LEU A 90 4.16 6.69 6.73
C LEU A 90 4.17 7.04 8.23
N LEU A 91 4.19 6.04 9.11
CA LEU A 91 4.27 6.28 10.55
C LEU A 91 5.58 6.98 10.94
N ARG A 92 6.69 6.65 10.27
CA ARG A 92 7.99 7.30 10.47
C ARG A 92 7.99 8.74 9.99
N SER A 93 7.36 9.04 8.85
CA SER A 93 7.28 10.41 8.34
C SER A 93 6.42 11.29 9.24
N GLU A 94 5.28 10.79 9.71
CA GLU A 94 4.37 11.50 10.63
C GLU A 94 5.02 11.77 11.99
N SER A 95 5.68 10.77 12.58
CA SER A 95 6.49 10.94 13.80
C SER A 95 7.54 12.05 13.64
N SER A 96 8.27 12.01 12.54
CA SER A 96 9.34 12.98 12.26
C SER A 96 8.78 14.38 12.03
N ARG A 97 7.59 14.51 11.43
CA ARG A 97 6.89 15.77 11.23
C ARG A 97 6.45 16.38 12.55
N ARG A 98 5.74 15.61 13.40
CA ARG A 98 5.28 16.08 14.72
C ARG A 98 6.44 16.57 15.59
N ARG A 99 7.55 15.84 15.61
CA ARG A 99 8.74 16.24 16.37
C ARG A 99 9.34 17.59 15.92
N ARG A 100 9.29 17.88 14.61
CA ARG A 100 9.75 19.19 14.09
C ARG A 100 8.79 20.30 14.50
N GLU A 101 7.49 20.08 14.35
CA GLU A 101 6.45 21.05 14.73
C GLU A 101 6.50 21.37 16.24
N GLU A 102 6.72 20.38 17.09
CA GLU A 102 6.92 20.56 18.55
C GLU A 102 8.18 21.37 18.86
N ASN A 103 9.30 21.06 18.21
CA ASN A 103 10.55 21.79 18.41
C ASN A 103 10.44 23.26 17.96
N ASP A 104 9.82 23.50 16.81
CA ASP A 104 9.62 24.87 16.30
C ASP A 104 8.68 25.65 17.21
N SER A 105 7.58 25.04 17.66
CA SER A 105 6.66 25.66 18.63
C SER A 105 7.35 26.03 19.93
N ARG A 106 8.24 25.17 20.46
CA ARG A 106 9.04 25.47 21.65
C ARG A 106 10.00 26.63 21.43
N ARG A 107 10.70 26.68 20.28
CA ARG A 107 11.62 27.77 19.95
C ARG A 107 10.90 29.11 19.81
N THR A 108 9.72 29.12 19.19
CA THR A 108 8.91 30.34 19.08
C THR A 108 8.39 30.81 20.44
N ALA A 109 7.98 29.89 21.32
CA ALA A 109 7.55 30.24 22.67
C ALA A 109 8.70 30.80 23.53
N GLU A 110 9.90 30.23 23.42
CA GLU A 110 11.10 30.71 24.13
C GLU A 110 11.58 32.08 23.60
N ALA A 111 11.48 32.34 22.29
CA ALA A 111 11.90 33.60 21.68
C ALA A 111 10.93 34.77 21.86
N GLY A 112 9.67 34.52 22.26
CA GLY A 112 8.65 35.55 22.48
C GLY A 112 8.60 36.12 23.91
N TYR A 113 9.49 35.67 24.80
CA TYR A 113 9.58 36.13 26.20
C TYR A 113 10.68 37.18 26.44
N ASP A 114 11.52 37.44 25.43
CA ASP A 114 12.52 38.53 25.40
C ASP A 114 11.99 39.78 24.68
#